data_AF-A0A956KTQ3-F1
#
_entry.id   AF-A0A956KTQ3-F1
#
_cell.length_a   1.000
_cell.length_b   1.000
_cell.length_c   1.000
_cell.angle_alpha   90.00
_cell.angle_beta   90.00
_cell.angle_gamma   90.00
#
_symmetry.space_group_name_H-M   'P 1'
#
loop_
_entity.id
_entity.type
_entity.pdbx_description
1 polymer ?
#
loop_
_entity_poly.entity_id
_entity_poly.type
_entity_poly.pdbx_seq_one_letter_code
_entity_poly.pdbx_strand_id
1 'polypeptide(L)'
;DGEDSPRIVGCRGDGRGDGRPLPTLQLQGAGNQLPDLREAWAWAHVQASVGETSLADDAALAAAYEAQPEAFVARLLCPRRLEPGRSYLAALVPSFEAGRLAGLGLPPPSADAPLLAWSAETDALELPVYHHFGFRCAAVAGDFETLVERLQPMPLAADTGTHALDIGEPGSDALLSVPGTTVDFRGALIAPDATPPHWPAKHRLPFQQRLRTLLDAGLSARPDADSGNADPEKKYQALVDDPLVAPPVYGALPTGVDAVPDPRRNNTTREQPPWLAELNLDPALRAVAGLGAEVVRTQQEQLMAEAWDQAAGLRELNALLTRTRLAREVGRRLQQRLRALPDGVVLQLSRGAHSRLAGEVGDDDGTRTLHGRILAGALPKGLVSAATRRRLHRRSPLARASLGKRGEASPSGALTGAFLSRSRQLLRFAKPTIPTGTVFADSASLSSIANLAKQGTNAKTSNQTVAQAKSISLVQPVGAKVLAGKLGALGTRAKGAPAPAPTPAELELRALANAARAGLDPDAILGARLQTLVRAPTGWARAQWQQATKASPVPARLQACPSFDAPLIDALIARDP
;
A
#
# COMPACT_ATOMS: atom_id res chain seq x y z
N ASP A 1 -27.68 20.14 49.78
CA ASP A 1 -26.40 20.57 50.35
C ASP A 1 -26.30 20.08 51.78
N GLY A 2 -25.76 18.87 51.95
CA GLY A 2 -25.42 18.30 53.27
C GLY A 2 -23.91 18.24 53.42
N GLU A 3 -23.41 18.40 54.64
CA GLU A 3 -21.99 18.55 55.00
C GLU A 3 -21.06 17.41 54.53
N ASP A 4 -21.58 16.29 54.04
CA ASP A 4 -20.83 15.11 53.54
C ASP A 4 -20.52 15.12 52.03
N SER A 5 -20.68 16.26 51.35
CA SER A 5 -20.37 16.33 49.91
C SER A 5 -18.86 16.33 49.67
N PRO A 6 -18.32 15.50 48.77
CA PRO A 6 -16.88 15.42 48.51
C PRO A 6 -16.35 16.79 48.05
N ARG A 7 -15.35 17.32 48.76
CA ARG A 7 -14.72 18.61 48.45
C ARG A 7 -13.33 18.37 47.89
N ILE A 8 -13.02 19.00 46.76
CA ILE A 8 -11.63 19.16 46.32
C ILE A 8 -11.05 20.30 47.16
N VAL A 9 -10.00 20.01 47.92
CA VAL A 9 -9.24 20.98 48.71
C VAL A 9 -7.89 21.14 48.02
N GLY A 10 -7.55 22.36 47.59
CA GLY A 10 -6.31 22.63 46.86
C GLY A 10 -6.52 23.53 45.64
N CYS A 11 -5.61 24.46 45.43
CA CYS A 11 -5.75 25.67 44.62
C CYS A 11 -6.24 25.47 43.18
N ARG A 12 -7.15 26.35 42.74
CA ARG A 12 -7.44 26.63 41.33
C ARG A 12 -6.13 26.93 40.59
N GLY A 13 -5.77 26.08 39.66
CA GLY A 13 -4.68 26.33 38.71
C GLY A 13 -4.53 25.17 37.75
N ASP A 14 -4.79 25.42 36.47
CA ASP A 14 -4.38 24.54 35.37
C ASP A 14 -2.85 24.53 35.32
N GLY A 15 -2.23 23.61 36.07
CA GLY A 15 -0.79 23.63 36.32
C GLY A 15 -0.10 22.33 35.92
N ARG A 16 0.11 22.13 34.61
CA ARG A 16 1.19 21.25 34.13
C ARG A 16 2.52 21.96 34.42
N GLY A 17 3.32 21.47 35.38
CA GLY A 17 4.78 21.70 35.39
C GLY A 17 5.45 22.24 36.66
N ASP A 18 4.74 22.83 37.63
CA ASP A 18 5.39 23.72 38.63
C ASP A 18 5.75 23.10 40.00
N GLY A 19 5.74 21.77 40.16
CA GLY A 19 6.07 21.12 41.44
C GLY A 19 5.12 21.46 42.59
N ARG A 20 3.94 22.04 42.29
CA ARG A 20 2.86 22.28 43.27
C ARG A 20 2.10 20.98 43.52
N PRO A 21 1.67 20.70 44.77
CA PRO A 21 0.92 19.49 45.08
C PRO A 21 -0.39 19.46 44.29
N LEU A 22 -0.74 18.28 43.78
CA LEU A 22 -1.98 18.07 43.05
C LEU A 22 -3.19 18.41 43.93
N PRO A 23 -4.32 18.88 43.36
CA PRO A 23 -5.55 19.04 44.12
C PRO A 23 -5.95 17.71 44.77
N THR A 24 -6.37 17.74 46.04
CA THR A 24 -6.75 16.53 46.77
C THR A 24 -8.25 16.42 46.96
N LEU A 25 -8.77 15.21 46.72
CA LEU A 25 -10.14 14.82 46.98
C LEU A 25 -10.18 14.06 48.31
N GLN A 26 -10.91 14.62 49.28
CA GLN A 26 -11.13 13.98 50.57
C GLN A 26 -12.49 13.29 50.58
N LEU A 27 -12.48 12.00 50.92
CA LEU A 27 -13.65 11.14 50.93
C LEU A 27 -13.83 10.49 52.31
N GLN A 28 -15.08 10.47 52.78
CA GLN A 28 -15.54 9.67 53.92
C GLN A 28 -16.44 8.55 53.38
N GLY A 29 -16.34 7.33 53.91
CA GLY A 29 -17.02 6.15 53.35
C GLY A 29 -16.55 5.79 51.93
N ALA A 30 -15.26 5.94 51.60
CA ALA A 30 -14.72 5.78 50.25
C ALA A 30 -15.07 4.42 49.61
N GLY A 31 -15.05 3.33 50.38
CA GLY A 31 -15.38 1.98 49.95
C GLY A 31 -16.82 1.80 49.44
N ASN A 32 -17.74 2.69 49.84
CA ASN A 32 -19.13 2.69 49.36
C ASN A 32 -19.36 3.67 48.20
N GLN A 33 -18.43 4.61 47.97
CA GLN A 33 -18.58 5.67 46.96
C GLN A 33 -17.78 5.39 45.68
N LEU A 34 -16.67 4.68 45.80
CA LEU A 34 -15.75 4.36 44.71
C LEU A 34 -15.96 2.93 44.19
N PRO A 35 -15.65 2.65 42.90
CA PRO A 35 -15.73 1.30 42.37
C PRO A 35 -14.71 0.36 43.05
N ASP A 36 -15.03 -0.94 43.11
CA ASP A 36 -14.07 -1.94 43.58
C ASP A 36 -12.91 -2.07 42.56
N LEU A 37 -11.70 -1.77 43.02
CA LEU A 37 -10.50 -1.82 42.18
C LEU A 37 -10.07 -3.24 41.81
N ARG A 38 -10.57 -4.27 42.50
CA ARG A 38 -10.36 -5.68 42.08
C ARG A 38 -11.03 -5.98 40.74
N GLU A 39 -12.03 -5.17 40.39
CA GLU A 39 -12.76 -5.26 39.13
C GLU A 39 -12.30 -4.18 38.12
N ALA A 40 -11.19 -3.47 38.40
CA ALA A 40 -10.63 -2.43 37.52
C ALA A 40 -10.39 -2.91 36.08
N TRP A 41 -10.10 -4.21 35.90
CA TRP A 41 -9.94 -4.85 34.59
C TRP A 41 -11.17 -4.74 33.68
N ALA A 42 -12.36 -4.50 34.24
CA ALA A 42 -13.59 -4.36 33.46
C ALA A 42 -13.81 -2.93 32.94
N TRP A 43 -13.21 -1.91 33.55
CA TRP A 43 -13.46 -0.50 33.22
C TRP A 43 -12.22 0.32 32.83
N ALA A 44 -11.02 -0.17 33.08
CA ALA A 44 -9.78 0.50 32.67
C ALA A 44 -9.03 -0.36 31.65
N HIS A 45 -8.99 0.10 30.41
CA HIS A 45 -8.40 -0.63 29.28
C HIS A 45 -7.38 0.24 28.55
N VAL A 46 -6.27 -0.36 28.13
CA VAL A 46 -5.33 0.27 27.22
C VAL A 46 -5.36 -0.51 25.90
N GLN A 47 -5.72 0.17 24.82
CA GLN A 47 -5.65 -0.37 23.47
C GLN A 47 -4.36 0.13 22.80
N ALA A 48 -3.58 -0.77 22.24
CA ALA A 48 -2.44 -0.45 21.40
C ALA A 48 -2.75 -0.83 19.94
N SER A 49 -2.67 0.13 19.02
CA SER A 49 -2.90 -0.08 17.59
C SER A 49 -1.59 -0.32 16.85
N VAL A 50 -0.80 -1.28 17.34
CA VAL A 50 0.52 -1.66 16.83
C VAL A 50 0.50 -3.11 16.32
N GLY A 51 1.49 -3.51 15.51
CA GLY A 51 1.56 -4.88 15.00
C GLY A 51 1.81 -5.91 16.11
N GLU A 52 1.30 -7.14 15.95
CA GLU A 52 1.38 -8.21 16.98
C GLU A 52 2.81 -8.49 17.48
N THR A 53 3.82 -8.39 16.60
CA THR A 53 5.23 -8.54 16.97
C THR A 53 5.74 -7.47 17.94
N SER A 54 5.10 -6.30 17.97
CA SER A 54 5.43 -5.20 18.89
C SER A 54 4.81 -5.37 20.28
N LEU A 55 3.98 -6.42 20.47
CA LEU A 55 3.35 -6.78 21.75
C LEU A 55 3.91 -8.11 22.31
N ALA A 56 5.03 -8.60 21.77
CA ALA A 56 5.55 -9.93 22.07
C ALA A 56 6.17 -10.06 23.48
N ASP A 57 6.79 -8.98 23.98
CA ASP A 57 7.35 -8.89 25.33
C ASP A 57 7.38 -7.42 25.83
N ASP A 58 7.70 -7.24 27.12
CA ASP A 58 7.69 -5.92 27.77
C ASP A 58 8.70 -4.94 27.15
N ALA A 59 9.84 -5.44 26.66
CA ALA A 59 10.87 -4.60 26.04
C ALA A 59 10.43 -4.09 24.67
N ALA A 60 9.81 -4.95 23.86
CA ALA A 60 9.22 -4.60 22.57
C ALA A 60 8.04 -3.65 22.75
N LEU A 61 7.20 -3.87 23.77
CA LEU A 61 6.10 -2.97 24.12
C LEU A 61 6.60 -1.58 24.51
N ALA A 62 7.62 -1.50 25.37
CA ALA A 62 8.22 -0.24 25.77
C ALA A 62 8.84 0.51 24.57
N ALA A 63 9.58 -0.20 23.72
CA ALA A 63 10.15 0.39 22.50
C ALA A 63 9.07 0.88 21.52
N ALA A 64 7.95 0.15 21.40
CA ALA A 64 6.82 0.55 20.57
C ALA A 64 6.10 1.79 21.12
N TYR A 65 5.95 1.87 22.44
CA TYR A 65 5.38 3.04 23.11
C TYR A 65 6.23 4.29 22.92
N GLU A 66 7.55 4.19 23.11
CA GLU A 66 8.48 5.30 22.89
C GLU A 66 8.52 5.76 21.42
N ALA A 67 8.39 4.81 20.48
CA ALA A 67 8.43 5.14 19.05
C ALA A 67 7.13 5.74 18.51
N GLN A 68 5.96 5.31 19.03
CA GLN A 68 4.62 5.69 18.54
C GLN A 68 3.61 5.81 19.70
N PRO A 69 3.78 6.79 20.60
CA PRO A 69 2.91 6.95 21.77
C PRO A 69 1.44 7.19 21.38
N GLU A 70 1.18 7.82 20.23
CA GLU A 70 -0.16 8.08 19.69
C GLU A 70 -0.94 6.81 19.30
N ALA A 71 -0.25 5.68 19.13
CA ALA A 71 -0.90 4.40 18.85
C ALA A 71 -1.56 3.77 20.08
N PHE A 72 -1.32 4.32 21.28
CA PHE A 72 -1.81 3.81 22.56
C PHE A 72 -2.93 4.69 23.10
N VAL A 73 -4.11 4.09 23.30
CA VAL A 73 -5.30 4.79 23.78
C VAL A 73 -5.80 4.11 25.05
N ALA A 74 -5.83 4.86 26.15
CA ALA A 74 -6.47 4.43 27.38
C ALA A 74 -7.97 4.80 27.37
N ARG A 75 -8.82 3.86 27.77
CA ARG A 75 -10.25 4.07 28.01
C ARG A 75 -10.55 3.76 29.47
N LEU A 76 -11.12 4.75 30.16
CA LEU A 76 -11.51 4.64 31.55
C LEU A 76 -13.02 4.82 31.64
N LEU A 77 -13.69 3.88 32.28
CA LEU A 77 -15.12 3.87 32.51
C LEU A 77 -15.39 4.00 34.00
N CYS A 78 -16.42 4.77 34.36
CA CYS A 78 -16.92 4.83 35.73
C CYS A 78 -18.29 4.16 35.75
N PRO A 79 -18.47 2.98 36.38
CA PRO A 79 -19.73 2.23 36.33
C PRO A 79 -20.84 2.84 37.20
N ARG A 80 -20.78 4.15 37.50
CA ARG A 80 -21.76 4.83 38.34
C ARG A 80 -23.00 5.21 37.53
N ARG A 81 -24.16 4.73 37.99
CA ARG A 81 -25.45 5.19 37.47
C ARG A 81 -25.70 6.63 37.91
N LEU A 82 -25.84 7.52 36.93
CA LEU A 82 -26.09 8.94 37.17
C LEU A 82 -27.58 9.20 37.36
N GLU A 83 -27.91 9.92 38.43
CA GLU A 83 -29.28 10.36 38.73
C GLU A 83 -29.66 11.63 37.93
N PRO A 84 -30.92 11.72 37.45
CA PRO A 84 -31.43 12.91 36.77
C PRO A 84 -31.36 14.18 37.61
N GLY A 85 -31.12 15.33 36.96
CA GLY A 85 -31.15 16.65 37.60
C GLY A 85 -30.03 16.91 38.62
N ARG A 86 -29.06 15.99 38.76
CA ARG A 86 -28.01 16.05 39.76
C ARG A 86 -26.69 16.52 39.16
N SER A 87 -25.95 17.32 39.92
CA SER A 87 -24.59 17.74 39.57
C SER A 87 -23.58 16.70 40.07
N TYR A 88 -22.60 16.39 39.24
CA TYR A 88 -21.52 15.45 39.50
C TYR A 88 -20.17 16.10 39.26
N LEU A 89 -19.18 15.62 39.98
CA LEU A 89 -17.77 15.90 39.76
C LEU A 89 -17.13 14.60 39.25
N ALA A 90 -16.61 14.63 38.02
CA ALA A 90 -15.72 13.57 37.53
C ALA A 90 -14.29 13.92 37.90
N ALA A 91 -13.57 12.97 38.49
CA ALA A 91 -12.16 13.12 38.84
C ALA A 91 -11.37 11.89 38.35
N LEU A 92 -10.23 12.15 37.70
CA LEU A 92 -9.24 11.16 37.35
C LEU A 92 -8.22 11.05 38.49
N VAL A 93 -8.13 9.87 39.08
CA VAL A 93 -7.33 9.57 40.28
C VAL A 93 -6.51 8.29 40.05
N PRO A 94 -5.36 8.12 40.73
CA PRO A 94 -4.58 6.89 40.64
C PRO A 94 -5.28 5.72 41.34
N SER A 95 -5.30 4.55 40.70
CA SER A 95 -5.84 3.30 41.25
C SER A 95 -4.85 2.52 42.11
N PHE A 96 -3.55 2.77 41.97
CA PHE A 96 -2.50 2.09 42.75
C PHE A 96 -1.98 2.99 43.87
N GLU A 97 -1.67 2.39 45.02
CA GLU A 97 -1.19 3.07 46.21
C GLU A 97 0.11 3.83 45.98
N ALA A 98 1.01 3.26 45.16
CA ALA A 98 2.25 3.93 44.76
C ALA A 98 1.96 5.26 44.03
N GLY A 99 0.97 5.26 43.13
CA GLY A 99 0.54 6.47 42.42
C GLY A 99 -0.17 7.46 43.34
N ARG A 100 -0.97 6.98 44.28
CA ARG A 100 -1.63 7.82 45.30
C ARG A 100 -0.60 8.56 46.15
N LEU A 101 0.35 7.84 46.75
CA LEU A 101 1.38 8.43 47.61
C LEU A 101 2.27 9.39 46.81
N ALA A 102 2.72 9.00 45.62
CA ALA A 102 3.51 9.88 44.75
C ALA A 102 2.76 11.19 44.42
N GLY A 103 1.47 11.10 44.08
CA GLY A 103 0.66 12.28 43.78
C GLY A 103 0.37 13.18 45.00
N LEU A 104 0.44 12.62 46.22
CA LEU A 104 0.37 13.35 47.48
C LEU A 104 1.74 13.90 47.94
N GLY A 105 2.82 13.62 47.21
CA GLY A 105 4.19 13.99 47.61
C GLY A 105 4.76 13.13 48.74
N LEU A 106 4.16 11.97 49.01
CA LEU A 106 4.61 10.99 49.99
C LEU A 106 5.50 9.92 49.33
N PRO A 107 6.43 9.30 50.07
CA PRO A 107 7.30 8.26 49.51
C PRO A 107 6.46 7.03 49.07
N PRO A 108 6.71 6.46 47.88
CA PRO A 108 6.01 5.26 47.42
C PRO A 108 6.36 4.04 48.29
N PRO A 109 5.49 3.02 48.35
CA PRO A 109 5.73 1.84 49.17
C PRO A 109 6.92 1.05 48.60
N SER A 110 7.70 0.42 49.48
CA SER A 110 8.89 -0.37 49.12
C SER A 110 8.59 -1.78 48.58
N ALA A 111 7.31 -2.13 48.44
CA ALA A 111 6.88 -3.47 48.08
C ALA A 111 6.87 -3.68 46.56
N ASP A 112 7.38 -4.84 46.10
CA ASP A 112 7.41 -5.24 44.68
C ASP A 112 6.02 -5.52 44.09
N ALA A 113 5.00 -5.69 44.93
CA ALA A 113 3.63 -5.99 44.50
C ALA A 113 2.78 -4.71 44.37
N PRO A 114 2.00 -4.54 43.29
CA PRO A 114 1.16 -3.37 43.10
C PRO A 114 -0.02 -3.39 44.09
N LEU A 115 0.07 -2.59 45.16
CA LEU A 115 -1.02 -2.36 46.11
C LEU A 115 -2.07 -1.43 45.50
N LEU A 116 -3.35 -1.73 45.72
CA LEU A 116 -4.47 -0.89 45.30
C LEU A 116 -4.66 0.29 46.26
N ALA A 117 -5.07 1.44 45.73
CA ALA A 117 -5.21 2.69 46.50
C ALA A 117 -6.38 2.67 47.50
N TRP A 118 -7.39 1.83 47.28
CA TRP A 118 -8.51 1.62 48.21
C TRP A 118 -9.13 0.23 48.05
N SER A 119 -9.93 -0.14 49.04
CA SER A 119 -10.76 -1.36 49.10
C SER A 119 -12.18 -1.02 49.57
N ALA A 120 -13.08 -2.00 49.55
CA ALA A 120 -14.44 -1.85 50.08
C ALA A 120 -14.49 -1.50 51.58
N GLU A 121 -13.40 -1.76 52.32
CA GLU A 121 -13.28 -1.49 53.76
C GLU A 121 -12.68 -0.11 54.05
N THR A 122 -12.27 0.64 53.01
CA THR A 122 -11.65 1.95 53.17
C THR A 122 -12.70 2.99 53.52
N ASP A 123 -12.62 3.57 54.72
CA ASP A 123 -13.56 4.60 55.17
C ASP A 123 -13.08 6.01 54.78
N ALA A 124 -12.03 6.51 55.43
CA ALA A 124 -11.42 7.79 55.09
C ALA A 124 -10.32 7.62 54.03
N LEU A 125 -10.37 8.43 52.96
CA LEU A 125 -9.41 8.37 51.86
C LEU A 125 -9.09 9.75 51.30
N GLU A 126 -7.80 9.99 51.06
CA GLU A 126 -7.31 11.15 50.33
C GLU A 126 -6.71 10.72 49.00
N LEU A 127 -7.19 11.31 47.91
CA LEU A 127 -6.77 11.00 46.54
C LEU A 127 -6.25 12.25 45.82
N PRO A 128 -5.08 12.18 45.16
CA PRO A 128 -4.65 13.24 44.26
C PRO A 128 -5.47 13.19 42.96
N VAL A 129 -5.83 14.37 42.45
CA VAL A 129 -6.66 14.52 41.25
C VAL A 129 -5.80 14.98 40.08
N TYR A 130 -5.63 14.12 39.08
CA TYR A 130 -4.89 14.45 37.85
C TYR A 130 -5.67 15.36 36.92
N HIS A 131 -6.98 15.16 36.85
CA HIS A 131 -7.89 15.95 36.02
C HIS A 131 -9.29 15.86 36.60
N HIS A 132 -10.07 16.94 36.53
CA HIS A 132 -11.47 16.92 36.96
C HIS A 132 -12.33 17.88 36.16
N PHE A 133 -13.62 17.59 36.08
CA PHE A 133 -14.62 18.49 35.53
C PHE A 133 -15.97 18.25 36.20
N GLY A 134 -16.74 19.32 36.35
CA GLY A 134 -18.12 19.25 36.82
C GLY A 134 -19.08 19.11 35.65
N PHE A 135 -20.12 18.30 35.81
CA PHE A 135 -21.22 18.23 34.85
C PHE A 135 -22.55 18.03 35.58
N ARG A 136 -23.66 18.36 34.93
CA ARG A 136 -25.00 18.20 35.48
C ARG A 136 -25.83 17.35 34.54
N CYS A 137 -26.46 16.31 35.08
CA CYS A 137 -27.42 15.52 34.33
C CYS A 137 -28.70 16.33 34.12
N ALA A 138 -29.28 16.25 32.91
CA ALA A 138 -30.55 16.88 32.61
C ALA A 138 -31.64 16.40 33.59
N ALA A 139 -32.58 17.29 33.93
CA ALA A 139 -33.70 16.95 34.83
C ALA A 139 -34.65 15.93 34.20
N VAL A 140 -34.80 15.98 32.88
CA VAL A 140 -35.57 15.02 32.08
C VAL A 140 -34.56 14.14 31.34
N ALA A 141 -34.68 12.82 31.51
CA ALA A 141 -33.90 11.87 30.73
C ALA A 141 -34.23 12.03 29.25
N GLY A 142 -33.21 12.16 28.41
CA GLY A 142 -33.30 12.18 26.96
C GLY A 142 -32.03 11.57 26.40
N ASP A 143 -32.15 10.83 25.31
CA ASP A 143 -31.01 10.34 24.56
C ASP A 143 -30.49 11.43 23.60
N PHE A 144 -29.41 11.11 22.90
CA PHE A 144 -28.83 11.99 21.89
C PHE A 144 -29.85 12.35 20.81
N GLU A 145 -30.68 11.38 20.38
CA GLU A 145 -31.75 11.58 19.41
C GLU A 145 -32.74 12.66 19.89
N THR A 146 -33.21 12.57 21.14
CA THR A 146 -34.10 13.58 21.76
C THR A 146 -33.47 14.97 21.80
N LEU A 147 -32.14 15.08 21.99
CA LEU A 147 -31.44 16.36 21.99
C LEU A 147 -31.30 16.92 20.57
N VAL A 148 -31.04 16.07 19.59
CA VAL A 148 -30.97 16.45 18.17
C VAL A 148 -32.34 16.92 17.67
N GLU A 149 -33.42 16.25 18.06
CA GLU A 149 -34.80 16.67 17.72
C GLU A 149 -35.17 18.05 18.28
N ARG A 150 -34.51 18.49 19.36
CA ARG A 150 -34.73 19.80 19.97
C ARG A 150 -33.93 20.93 19.32
N LEU A 151 -33.01 20.63 18.41
CA LEU A 151 -32.26 21.65 17.69
C LEU A 151 -33.24 22.44 16.82
N GLN A 152 -33.39 23.72 17.12
CA GLN A 152 -34.15 24.64 16.29
C GLN A 152 -33.20 25.37 15.34
N PRO A 153 -33.51 25.42 14.03
CA PRO A 153 -32.73 26.21 13.09
C PRO A 153 -32.83 27.69 13.48
N MET A 154 -31.67 28.35 13.58
CA MET A 154 -31.62 29.79 13.78
C MET A 154 -31.61 30.46 12.41
N PRO A 155 -32.68 31.19 12.01
CA PRO A 155 -32.68 31.89 10.74
C PRO A 155 -31.63 33.00 10.77
N LEU A 156 -30.73 32.97 9.79
CA LEU A 156 -29.76 34.04 9.57
C LEU A 156 -30.47 35.23 8.90
N ALA A 157 -29.99 36.44 9.16
CA ALA A 157 -30.48 37.63 8.47
C ALA A 157 -30.20 37.51 6.95
N ALA A 158 -31.09 38.03 6.10
CA ALA A 158 -31.02 37.83 4.65
C ALA A 158 -29.76 38.42 3.97
N ASP A 159 -29.04 39.30 4.65
CA ASP A 159 -27.78 39.91 4.23
C ASP A 159 -26.53 39.18 4.77
N THR A 160 -26.73 38.14 5.59
CA THR A 160 -25.61 37.38 6.20
C THR A 160 -24.77 36.71 5.12
N GLY A 161 -23.47 37.04 5.09
CA GLY A 161 -22.49 36.42 4.19
C GLY A 161 -22.46 36.98 2.78
N THR A 162 -23.23 38.05 2.50
CA THR A 162 -23.21 38.73 1.21
C THR A 162 -22.60 40.12 1.32
N HIS A 163 -21.61 40.40 0.50
CA HIS A 163 -20.93 41.69 0.43
C HIS A 163 -20.95 42.21 -1.01
N ALA A 164 -20.99 43.54 -1.16
CA ALA A 164 -20.86 44.18 -2.46
C ALA A 164 -19.39 44.54 -2.71
N LEU A 165 -18.77 43.87 -3.68
CA LEU A 165 -17.41 44.19 -4.13
C LEU A 165 -17.48 45.27 -5.21
N ASP A 166 -16.91 46.44 -4.93
CA ASP A 166 -16.81 47.53 -5.92
C ASP A 166 -15.77 47.19 -6.99
N ILE A 167 -16.22 47.20 -8.25
CA ILE A 167 -15.40 47.01 -9.45
C ILE A 167 -15.46 48.23 -10.39
N GLY A 168 -16.04 49.34 -9.94
CA GLY A 168 -16.20 50.55 -10.73
C GLY A 168 -14.87 51.25 -11.04
N GLU A 169 -13.89 51.11 -10.15
CA GLU A 169 -12.54 51.66 -10.29
C GLU A 169 -11.50 50.55 -10.09
N PRO A 170 -11.30 49.66 -11.09
CA PRO A 170 -10.44 48.49 -10.94
C PRO A 170 -8.92 48.82 -10.95
N GLY A 171 -8.55 50.10 -10.93
CA GLY A 171 -7.16 50.57 -10.82
C GLY A 171 -6.28 50.37 -12.07
N SER A 172 -6.85 49.97 -13.21
CA SER A 172 -6.13 49.75 -14.47
C SER A 172 -6.92 50.29 -15.65
N ASP A 173 -6.30 51.15 -16.46
CA ASP A 173 -6.90 51.75 -17.66
C ASP A 173 -7.30 50.72 -18.73
N ALA A 174 -6.66 49.54 -18.70
CA ALA A 174 -7.00 48.44 -19.58
C ALA A 174 -8.35 47.77 -19.25
N LEU A 175 -8.90 48.00 -18.06
CA LEU A 175 -10.20 47.46 -17.64
C LEU A 175 -11.31 48.48 -17.87
N LEU A 176 -12.57 48.03 -17.80
CA LEU A 176 -13.71 48.94 -17.90
C LEU A 176 -13.93 49.61 -16.54
N SER A 177 -13.88 50.94 -16.49
CA SER A 177 -14.20 51.71 -15.29
C SER A 177 -15.58 52.36 -15.45
N VAL A 178 -16.50 51.98 -14.57
CA VAL A 178 -17.85 52.55 -14.45
C VAL A 178 -18.13 52.69 -12.96
N PRO A 179 -17.92 53.89 -12.37
CA PRO A 179 -18.06 54.13 -10.94
C PRO A 179 -19.39 53.62 -10.37
N GLY A 180 -19.35 53.02 -9.17
CA GLY A 180 -20.52 52.47 -8.49
C GLY A 180 -20.99 51.10 -9.00
N THR A 181 -20.25 50.46 -9.90
CA THR A 181 -20.55 49.09 -10.32
C THR A 181 -20.04 48.10 -9.28
N THR A 182 -20.95 47.32 -8.71
CA THR A 182 -20.62 46.29 -7.71
C THR A 182 -20.93 44.88 -8.22
N VAL A 183 -20.26 43.89 -7.65
CA VAL A 183 -20.52 42.45 -7.86
C VAL A 183 -20.72 41.75 -6.53
N ASP A 184 -21.43 40.62 -6.57
CA ASP A 184 -21.68 39.76 -5.41
C ASP A 184 -20.40 39.09 -4.93
N PHE A 185 -20.00 39.36 -3.69
CA PHE A 185 -18.89 38.74 -3.00
C PHE A 185 -19.40 37.97 -1.79
N ARG A 186 -19.16 36.65 -1.78
CA ARG A 186 -19.76 35.72 -0.82
C ARG A 186 -18.73 35.25 0.19
N GLY A 187 -19.10 35.28 1.47
CA GLY A 187 -18.33 34.67 2.56
C GLY A 187 -18.53 33.15 2.66
N ALA A 188 -17.92 32.51 3.66
CA ALA A 188 -18.00 31.06 3.85
C ALA A 188 -19.40 30.57 4.28
N LEU A 189 -20.16 31.43 4.97
CA LEU A 189 -21.53 31.15 5.41
C LEU A 189 -22.49 32.18 4.81
N ILE A 190 -23.52 31.72 4.11
CA ILE A 190 -24.51 32.59 3.46
C ILE A 190 -25.90 32.20 3.95
N ALA A 191 -26.75 33.20 4.22
CA ALA A 191 -28.16 32.93 4.49
C ALA A 191 -28.84 32.26 3.27
N PRO A 192 -29.67 31.22 3.47
CA PRO A 192 -30.32 30.52 2.36
C PRO A 192 -31.26 31.43 1.54
N ASP A 193 -31.82 32.46 2.19
CA ASP A 193 -32.73 33.43 1.59
C ASP A 193 -32.01 34.69 1.07
N ALA A 194 -30.68 34.69 1.04
CA ALA A 194 -29.91 35.85 0.60
C ALA A 194 -30.14 36.15 -0.89
N THR A 195 -30.43 37.41 -1.20
CA THR A 195 -30.57 37.88 -2.59
C THR A 195 -29.28 38.56 -3.05
N PRO A 196 -28.42 37.86 -3.80
CA PRO A 196 -27.12 38.38 -4.20
C PRO A 196 -27.25 39.56 -5.19
N PRO A 197 -26.33 40.54 -5.14
CA PRO A 197 -26.23 41.59 -6.15
C PRO A 197 -26.04 41.00 -7.56
N HIS A 198 -26.92 41.36 -8.50
CA HIS A 198 -26.80 40.89 -9.87
C HIS A 198 -25.77 41.70 -10.67
N TRP A 199 -24.74 41.04 -11.21
CA TRP A 199 -23.77 41.69 -12.09
C TRP A 199 -24.36 41.92 -13.51
N PRO A 200 -24.63 43.17 -13.94
CA PRO A 200 -25.36 43.43 -15.19
C PRO A 200 -24.56 42.99 -16.42
N ALA A 201 -25.22 42.27 -17.34
CA ALA A 201 -24.59 41.72 -18.55
C ALA A 201 -23.89 42.79 -19.43
N LYS A 202 -24.42 44.03 -19.46
CA LYS A 202 -23.85 45.15 -20.21
C LYS A 202 -22.45 45.55 -19.73
N HIS A 203 -22.19 45.43 -18.43
CA HIS A 203 -20.87 45.68 -17.85
C HIS A 203 -20.02 44.41 -17.83
N ARG A 204 -20.63 43.27 -17.47
CA ARG A 204 -19.94 41.97 -17.34
C ARG A 204 -19.23 41.55 -18.62
N LEU A 205 -19.92 41.62 -19.76
CA LEU A 205 -19.38 41.10 -21.02
C LEU A 205 -18.14 41.86 -21.52
N PRO A 206 -18.12 43.21 -21.58
CA PRO A 206 -16.92 43.95 -21.94
C PRO A 206 -15.80 43.85 -20.89
N PHE A 207 -16.16 43.84 -19.60
CA PHE A 207 -15.18 43.70 -18.52
C PHE A 207 -14.43 42.37 -18.61
N GLN A 208 -15.14 41.25 -18.75
CA GLN A 208 -14.53 39.92 -18.91
C GLN A 208 -13.63 39.82 -20.14
N GLN A 209 -14.02 40.46 -21.26
CA GLN A 209 -13.20 40.49 -22.47
C GLN A 209 -11.88 41.26 -22.26
N ARG A 210 -11.95 42.46 -21.67
CA ARG A 210 -10.77 43.26 -21.35
C ARG A 210 -9.84 42.56 -20.36
N LEU A 211 -10.42 41.98 -19.30
CA LEU A 211 -9.67 41.21 -18.32
C LEU A 211 -8.98 40.01 -18.96
N ARG A 212 -9.67 39.27 -19.83
CA ARG A 212 -9.08 38.16 -20.57
C ARG A 212 -7.88 38.60 -21.42
N THR A 213 -8.03 39.67 -22.21
CA THR A 213 -6.93 40.19 -23.03
C THR A 213 -5.71 40.52 -22.18
N LEU A 214 -5.92 41.09 -21.00
CA LEU A 214 -4.87 41.42 -20.05
C LEU A 214 -4.19 40.16 -19.48
N LEU A 215 -4.98 39.15 -19.09
CA LEU A 215 -4.46 37.88 -18.58
C LEU A 215 -3.69 37.09 -19.66
N ASP A 216 -4.20 37.03 -20.89
CA ASP A 216 -3.57 36.36 -22.02
C ASP A 216 -2.24 37.05 -22.41
N ALA A 217 -2.20 38.39 -22.33
CA ALA A 217 -0.96 39.15 -22.52
C ALA A 217 0.07 38.83 -21.43
N GLY A 218 -0.37 38.67 -20.17
CA GLY A 218 0.47 38.22 -19.06
C GLY A 218 1.02 36.80 -19.22
N LEU A 219 0.19 35.87 -19.70
CA LEU A 219 0.61 34.50 -19.99
C LEU A 219 1.63 34.45 -21.13
N SER A 220 1.40 35.22 -22.19
CA SER A 220 2.27 35.27 -23.38
C SER A 220 3.58 36.03 -23.13
N ALA A 221 3.58 37.00 -22.20
CA ALA A 221 4.76 37.77 -21.82
C ALA A 221 5.66 37.05 -20.81
N ARG A 222 5.27 35.85 -20.34
CA ARG A 222 6.11 35.06 -19.46
C ARG A 222 7.39 34.71 -20.20
N PRO A 223 8.57 35.15 -19.72
CA PRO A 223 9.81 34.83 -20.41
C PRO A 223 10.02 33.32 -20.28
N ASP A 224 9.80 32.61 -21.38
CA ASP A 224 10.36 31.29 -21.55
C ASP A 224 11.87 31.45 -21.45
N ALA A 225 12.45 31.05 -20.32
CA ALA A 225 13.90 31.04 -20.14
C ALA A 225 14.61 30.11 -21.16
N ASP A 226 13.86 29.30 -21.92
CA ASP A 226 14.39 28.27 -22.83
C ASP A 226 13.78 28.26 -24.25
N SER A 227 12.82 29.13 -24.61
CA SER A 227 12.30 29.15 -25.99
C SER A 227 13.18 30.04 -26.87
N GLY A 228 14.20 29.42 -27.48
CA GLY A 228 15.08 30.04 -28.49
C GLY A 228 14.38 30.45 -29.80
N ASN A 229 13.06 30.68 -29.76
CA ASN A 229 12.19 30.91 -30.90
C ASN A 229 11.35 32.19 -30.76
N ALA A 230 11.69 33.09 -29.83
CA ALA A 230 11.12 34.43 -29.80
C ALA A 230 11.63 35.24 -31.01
N ASP A 231 10.68 35.80 -31.77
CA ASP A 231 10.95 36.66 -32.92
C ASP A 231 11.97 37.75 -32.55
N PRO A 232 13.11 37.89 -33.25
CA PRO A 232 14.18 38.81 -32.88
C PRO A 232 13.74 40.29 -32.87
N GLU A 233 12.65 40.63 -33.56
CA GLU A 233 12.08 41.98 -33.60
C GLU A 233 11.18 42.34 -32.40
N LYS A 234 10.74 41.35 -31.59
CA LYS A 234 9.92 41.57 -30.38
C LYS A 234 10.68 41.23 -29.10
N LYS A 235 11.99 41.47 -29.09
CA LYS A 235 12.77 41.37 -27.84
C LYS A 235 12.45 42.56 -26.97
N TYR A 236 11.88 42.29 -25.79
CA TYR A 236 11.69 43.27 -24.73
C TYR A 236 12.98 44.03 -24.45
N GLN A 237 12.97 45.34 -24.67
CA GLN A 237 14.08 46.23 -24.38
C GLN A 237 13.77 46.98 -23.07
N ALA A 238 14.39 46.58 -21.97
CA ALA A 238 14.12 47.15 -20.64
C ALA A 238 14.33 48.69 -20.51
N LEU A 239 15.01 49.32 -21.46
CA LEU A 239 15.21 50.78 -21.51
C LEU A 239 14.15 51.54 -22.32
N VAL A 240 13.34 50.85 -23.13
CA VAL A 240 12.37 51.46 -24.06
C VAL A 240 10.96 50.92 -23.82
N ASP A 241 10.86 49.63 -23.49
CA ASP A 241 9.59 48.94 -23.28
C ASP A 241 9.24 48.89 -21.78
N ASP A 242 8.05 49.39 -21.45
CA ASP A 242 7.50 49.24 -20.12
C ASP A 242 7.19 47.75 -19.83
N PRO A 243 7.59 47.21 -18.67
CA PRO A 243 7.28 45.83 -18.31
C PRO A 243 5.78 45.68 -18.11
N LEU A 244 5.15 44.80 -18.89
CA LEU A 244 3.76 44.44 -18.69
C LEU A 244 3.60 43.63 -17.39
N VAL A 245 3.07 44.27 -16.36
CA VAL A 245 2.70 43.58 -15.10
C VAL A 245 1.21 43.21 -15.18
N ALA A 246 0.94 41.98 -15.59
CA ALA A 246 -0.41 41.42 -15.59
C ALA A 246 -0.71 40.71 -14.25
N PRO A 247 -1.97 40.72 -13.76
CA PRO A 247 -2.42 39.90 -12.65
C PRO A 247 -2.20 38.40 -12.92
N PRO A 248 -1.97 37.60 -11.87
CA PRO A 248 -1.67 36.17 -12.01
C PRO A 248 -2.89 35.39 -12.51
N VAL A 249 -2.70 34.42 -13.40
CA VAL A 249 -3.76 33.48 -13.77
C VAL A 249 -3.76 32.31 -12.78
N TYR A 250 -4.78 32.25 -11.93
CA TYR A 250 -4.93 31.17 -10.96
C TYR A 250 -5.21 29.86 -11.68
N GLY A 251 -4.42 28.83 -11.38
CA GLY A 251 -4.53 27.51 -12.01
C GLY A 251 -3.75 27.34 -13.32
N ALA A 252 -3.07 28.36 -13.85
CA ALA A 252 -2.38 28.29 -15.14
C ALA A 252 -1.28 27.21 -15.20
N LEU A 253 -0.50 27.05 -14.13
CA LEU A 253 0.61 26.08 -14.08
C LEU A 253 0.12 24.63 -14.14
N PRO A 254 -0.83 24.18 -13.29
CA PRO A 254 -1.39 22.83 -13.39
C PRO A 254 -2.10 22.53 -14.72
N THR A 255 -2.78 23.53 -15.30
CA THR A 255 -3.51 23.34 -16.56
C THR A 255 -2.61 23.44 -17.78
N GLY A 256 -1.42 24.05 -17.67
CA GLY A 256 -0.47 24.25 -18.76
C GLY A 256 -1.09 25.01 -19.95
N VAL A 257 -1.94 26.00 -19.66
CA VAL A 257 -2.61 26.76 -20.73
C VAL A 257 -1.84 28.05 -21.02
N ASP A 258 -1.74 28.38 -22.31
CA ASP A 258 -1.12 29.61 -22.79
C ASP A 258 -2.13 30.77 -22.92
N ALA A 259 -3.43 30.46 -22.82
CA ALA A 259 -4.52 31.43 -22.86
C ALA A 259 -5.71 30.99 -22.02
N VAL A 260 -6.45 31.96 -21.47
CA VAL A 260 -7.69 31.72 -20.73
C VAL A 260 -8.80 31.32 -21.71
N PRO A 261 -9.57 30.25 -21.41
CA PRO A 261 -10.65 29.80 -22.29
C PRO A 261 -11.71 30.88 -22.51
N ASP A 262 -12.29 30.93 -23.71
CA ASP A 262 -13.43 31.80 -23.98
C ASP A 262 -14.73 31.14 -23.47
N PRO A 263 -15.45 31.72 -22.49
CA PRO A 263 -16.71 31.17 -22.03
C PRO A 263 -17.80 31.18 -23.13
N ARG A 264 -17.65 31.97 -24.20
CA ARG A 264 -18.64 32.06 -25.30
C ARG A 264 -18.38 31.07 -26.42
N ARG A 265 -17.16 30.54 -26.52
CA ARG A 265 -16.82 29.57 -27.55
C ARG A 265 -17.18 28.21 -26.98
N ASN A 266 -18.15 27.54 -27.60
CA ASN A 266 -18.42 26.13 -27.33
C ASN A 266 -17.21 25.32 -27.83
N ASN A 267 -16.19 25.25 -26.98
CA ASN A 267 -15.12 24.28 -27.09
C ASN A 267 -15.80 22.90 -27.08
N THR A 268 -15.99 22.32 -28.26
CA THR A 268 -16.29 20.90 -28.44
C THR A 268 -15.01 20.06 -28.43
N THR A 269 -13.84 20.71 -28.50
CA THR A 269 -12.51 20.12 -28.39
C THR A 269 -12.00 20.28 -26.96
N ARG A 270 -12.47 19.39 -26.07
CA ARG A 270 -12.31 19.21 -24.60
C ARG A 270 -10.94 19.48 -23.94
N GLU A 271 -10.06 20.29 -24.50
CA GLU A 271 -8.67 20.49 -24.08
C GLU A 271 -8.52 21.42 -22.87
N GLN A 272 -9.51 22.25 -22.55
CA GLN A 272 -9.40 23.21 -21.44
C GLN A 272 -10.60 23.16 -20.49
N PRO A 273 -10.37 23.21 -19.16
CA PRO A 273 -11.44 23.10 -18.19
C PRO A 273 -12.26 24.41 -18.08
N PRO A 274 -13.60 24.34 -18.04
CA PRO A 274 -14.46 25.53 -18.00
C PRO A 274 -14.30 26.36 -16.73
N TRP A 275 -13.96 25.73 -15.60
CA TRP A 275 -13.76 26.41 -14.31
C TRP A 275 -12.63 27.43 -14.37
N LEU A 276 -11.65 27.28 -15.26
CA LEU A 276 -10.50 28.19 -15.33
C LEU A 276 -10.92 29.58 -15.81
N ALA A 277 -11.84 29.64 -16.77
CA ALA A 277 -12.42 30.89 -17.25
C ALA A 277 -13.35 31.49 -16.18
N GLU A 278 -14.17 30.67 -15.53
CA GLU A 278 -15.06 31.12 -14.46
C GLU A 278 -14.30 31.74 -13.29
N LEU A 279 -13.27 31.06 -12.77
CA LEU A 279 -12.44 31.51 -11.66
C LEU A 279 -11.68 32.82 -11.95
N ASN A 280 -11.14 32.96 -13.17
CA ASN A 280 -10.26 34.08 -13.49
C ASN A 280 -10.99 35.29 -14.08
N LEU A 281 -12.13 35.11 -14.74
CA LEU A 281 -12.88 36.20 -15.37
C LEU A 281 -13.94 36.83 -14.45
N ASP A 282 -14.34 36.13 -13.38
CA ASP A 282 -15.20 36.68 -12.34
C ASP A 282 -14.36 37.37 -11.24
N PRO A 283 -14.50 38.69 -11.01
CA PRO A 283 -13.78 39.41 -9.97
C PRO A 283 -13.97 38.84 -8.56
N ALA A 284 -15.18 38.35 -8.24
CA ALA A 284 -15.49 37.85 -6.91
C ALA A 284 -14.75 36.54 -6.64
N LEU A 285 -14.83 35.59 -7.58
CA LEU A 285 -14.10 34.31 -7.49
C LEU A 285 -12.58 34.52 -7.52
N ARG A 286 -12.12 35.51 -8.29
CA ARG A 286 -10.71 35.89 -8.36
C ARG A 286 -10.21 36.50 -7.05
N ALA A 287 -11.03 37.28 -6.36
CA ALA A 287 -10.71 37.81 -5.04
C ALA A 287 -10.56 36.68 -4.01
N VAL A 288 -11.49 35.71 -4.00
CA VAL A 288 -11.39 34.51 -3.14
C VAL A 288 -10.13 33.69 -3.47
N ALA A 289 -9.81 33.50 -4.75
CA ALA A 289 -8.58 32.84 -5.17
C ALA A 289 -7.32 33.59 -4.70
N GLY A 290 -7.37 34.92 -4.64
CA GLY A 290 -6.31 35.77 -4.10
C GLY A 290 -6.09 35.60 -2.61
N LEU A 291 -7.16 35.47 -1.82
CA LEU A 291 -7.08 35.15 -0.39
C LEU A 291 -6.42 33.79 -0.16
N GLY A 292 -6.82 32.76 -0.93
CA GLY A 292 -6.17 31.45 -0.88
C GLY A 292 -4.70 31.49 -1.30
N ALA A 293 -4.37 32.26 -2.34
CA ALA A 293 -2.98 32.46 -2.74
C ALA A 293 -2.17 33.22 -1.68
N GLU A 294 -2.79 34.08 -0.86
CA GLU A 294 -2.12 34.75 0.25
C GLU A 294 -1.81 33.78 1.40
N VAL A 295 -2.73 32.88 1.74
CA VAL A 295 -2.47 31.80 2.71
C VAL A 295 -1.27 30.96 2.27
N VAL A 296 -1.24 30.55 1.00
CA VAL A 296 -0.11 29.78 0.44
C VAL A 296 1.19 30.59 0.46
N ARG A 297 1.16 31.89 0.12
CA ARG A 297 2.34 32.77 0.21
C ARG A 297 2.85 32.91 1.64
N THR A 298 1.95 33.02 2.61
CA THR A 298 2.31 33.15 4.03
C THR A 298 3.00 31.88 4.54
N GLN A 299 2.55 30.71 4.09
CA GLN A 299 3.09 29.40 4.48
C GLN A 299 4.10 28.83 3.47
N GLN A 300 4.59 29.64 2.53
CA GLN A 300 5.32 29.15 1.37
C GLN A 300 6.55 28.33 1.74
N GLU A 301 7.33 28.75 2.73
CA GLU A 301 8.54 28.05 3.15
C GLU A 301 8.23 26.65 3.70
N GLN A 302 7.21 26.55 4.54
CA GLN A 302 6.78 25.29 5.12
C GLN A 302 6.19 24.35 4.05
N LEU A 303 5.29 24.84 3.20
CA LEU A 303 4.71 24.06 2.12
C LEU A 303 5.77 23.59 1.13
N MET A 304 6.79 24.41 0.85
CA MET A 304 7.90 24.02 0.00
C MET A 304 8.79 22.96 0.65
N ALA A 305 9.07 23.06 1.96
CA ALA A 305 9.82 22.05 2.68
C ALA A 305 9.09 20.69 2.66
N GLU A 306 7.80 20.68 3.01
CA GLU A 306 6.96 19.47 2.96
C GLU A 306 6.87 18.89 1.54
N ALA A 307 6.74 19.74 0.52
CA ALA A 307 6.75 19.30 -0.87
C ALA A 307 8.10 18.69 -1.29
N TRP A 308 9.22 19.23 -0.80
CA TRP A 308 10.56 18.67 -1.06
C TRP A 308 10.78 17.33 -0.37
N ASP A 309 10.30 17.19 0.87
CA ASP A 309 10.36 15.93 1.61
C ASP A 309 9.51 14.85 0.92
N GLN A 310 8.32 15.21 0.44
CA GLN A 310 7.47 14.30 -0.34
C GLN A 310 8.04 13.99 -1.74
N ALA A 311 8.80 14.93 -2.32
CA ALA A 311 9.50 14.72 -3.57
C ALA A 311 10.83 13.95 -3.39
N ALA A 312 11.27 13.72 -2.15
CA ALA A 312 12.48 12.96 -1.87
C ALA A 312 12.36 11.54 -2.44
N GLY A 313 13.44 11.06 -3.07
CA GLY A 313 13.46 9.74 -3.71
C GLY A 313 12.71 9.64 -5.05
N LEU A 314 11.89 10.62 -5.47
CA LEU A 314 11.22 10.57 -6.78
C LEU A 314 12.20 10.50 -7.95
N ARG A 315 13.35 11.18 -7.85
CA ARG A 315 14.39 11.14 -8.88
C ARG A 315 14.96 9.73 -9.03
N GLU A 316 15.28 9.10 -7.91
CA GLU A 316 15.80 7.73 -7.88
C GLU A 316 14.77 6.72 -8.38
N LEU A 317 13.52 6.88 -7.97
CA LEU A 317 12.38 6.07 -8.42
C LEU A 317 12.17 6.21 -9.94
N ASN A 318 12.20 7.42 -10.48
CA ASN A 318 12.08 7.66 -11.92
C ASN A 318 13.29 7.12 -12.70
N ALA A 319 14.51 7.20 -12.14
CA ALA A 319 15.69 6.55 -12.71
C ALA A 319 15.54 5.02 -12.74
N LEU A 320 15.02 4.42 -11.67
CA LEU A 320 14.73 3.00 -11.59
C LEU A 320 13.65 2.58 -12.59
N LEU A 321 12.57 3.37 -12.74
CA LEU A 321 11.53 3.12 -13.75
C LEU A 321 12.08 3.19 -15.16
N THR A 322 12.95 4.17 -15.46
CA THR A 322 13.58 4.32 -16.77
C THR A 322 14.46 3.12 -17.11
N ARG A 323 15.32 2.69 -16.16
CA ARG A 323 16.14 1.47 -16.30
C ARG A 323 15.26 0.23 -16.48
N THR A 324 14.14 0.15 -15.76
CA THR A 324 13.22 -0.98 -15.85
C THR A 324 12.51 -1.04 -17.19
N ARG A 325 12.12 0.11 -17.77
CA ARG A 325 11.57 0.14 -19.13
C ARG A 325 12.59 -0.28 -20.18
N LEU A 326 13.82 0.20 -20.06
CA LEU A 326 14.89 -0.24 -20.95
C LEU A 326 15.08 -1.76 -20.85
N ALA A 327 15.15 -2.31 -19.64
CA ALA A 327 15.25 -3.75 -19.40
C ALA A 327 14.03 -4.51 -19.96
N ARG A 328 12.83 -3.93 -19.88
CA ARG A 328 11.59 -4.49 -20.43
C ARG A 328 11.64 -4.56 -21.95
N GLU A 329 12.02 -3.49 -22.64
CA GLU A 329 12.10 -3.48 -24.10
C GLU A 329 13.21 -4.42 -24.62
N VAL A 330 14.37 -4.46 -23.96
CA VAL A 330 15.43 -5.44 -24.26
C VAL A 330 14.94 -6.87 -24.01
N GLY A 331 14.24 -7.08 -22.90
CA GLY A 331 13.63 -8.35 -22.53
C GLY A 331 12.60 -8.82 -23.55
N ARG A 332 11.72 -7.94 -24.03
CA ARG A 332 10.71 -8.23 -25.06
C ARG A 332 11.35 -8.66 -26.37
N ARG A 333 12.40 -7.94 -26.82
CA ARG A 333 13.17 -8.33 -28.01
C ARG A 333 13.85 -9.69 -27.82
N LEU A 334 14.41 -9.97 -26.65
CA LEU A 334 15.01 -11.26 -26.34
C LEU A 334 13.95 -12.38 -26.29
N GLN A 335 12.80 -12.13 -25.67
CA GLN A 335 11.70 -13.08 -25.57
C GLN A 335 11.12 -13.42 -26.94
N GLN A 336 10.95 -12.44 -27.82
CA GLN A 336 10.56 -12.66 -29.23
C GLN A 336 11.53 -13.62 -29.93
N ARG A 337 12.85 -13.43 -29.74
CA ARG A 337 13.87 -14.33 -30.27
C ARG A 337 13.82 -15.72 -29.63
N LEU A 338 13.54 -15.82 -28.32
CA LEU A 338 13.40 -17.10 -27.61
C LEU A 338 12.15 -17.88 -28.05
N ARG A 339 11.05 -17.20 -28.38
CA ARG A 339 9.82 -17.85 -28.90
C ARG A 339 10.04 -18.49 -30.27
N ALA A 340 10.91 -17.91 -31.10
CA ALA A 340 11.27 -18.47 -32.40
C ALA A 340 12.19 -19.71 -32.32
N LEU A 341 12.79 -20.00 -31.15
CA LEU A 341 13.70 -21.13 -30.97
C LEU A 341 12.97 -22.44 -30.64
N PRO A 342 13.50 -23.60 -31.10
CA PRO A 342 12.98 -24.91 -30.72
C PRO A 342 13.01 -25.14 -29.20
N ASP A 343 12.03 -25.87 -28.68
CA ASP A 343 11.82 -26.12 -27.24
C ASP A 343 13.07 -26.66 -26.53
N GLY A 344 13.78 -27.60 -27.16
CA GLY A 344 15.02 -28.17 -26.62
C GLY A 344 16.16 -27.15 -26.50
N VAL A 345 16.21 -26.14 -27.37
CA VAL A 345 17.20 -25.05 -27.31
C VAL A 345 16.84 -24.06 -26.19
N VAL A 346 15.55 -23.75 -26.03
CA VAL A 346 15.05 -22.87 -24.98
C VAL A 346 15.41 -23.41 -23.59
N LEU A 347 15.16 -24.69 -23.33
CA LEU A 347 15.52 -25.31 -22.04
C LEU A 347 17.01 -25.26 -21.73
N GLN A 348 17.86 -25.29 -22.75
CA GLN A 348 19.30 -25.19 -22.55
C GLN A 348 19.81 -23.77 -22.35
N LEU A 349 19.17 -22.80 -22.99
CA LEU A 349 19.48 -21.38 -22.78
C LEU A 349 19.00 -20.91 -21.41
N SER A 350 17.83 -21.36 -20.97
CA SER A 350 17.22 -20.96 -19.69
C SER A 350 17.74 -21.71 -18.47
N ARG A 351 18.69 -22.66 -18.63
CA ARG A 351 19.25 -23.50 -17.55
C ARG A 351 19.58 -22.72 -16.28
N GLY A 352 20.28 -21.58 -16.41
CA GLY A 352 20.72 -20.78 -15.26
C GLY A 352 19.56 -20.18 -14.46
N ALA A 353 18.38 -20.09 -15.05
CA ALA A 353 17.16 -19.60 -14.41
C ALA A 353 16.28 -20.73 -13.85
N HIS A 354 16.50 -22.01 -14.18
CA HIS A 354 15.59 -23.11 -13.80
C HIS A 354 15.34 -23.24 -12.29
N SER A 355 16.30 -22.85 -11.45
CA SER A 355 16.12 -22.85 -9.99
C SER A 355 15.26 -21.71 -9.46
N ARG A 356 15.02 -20.67 -10.27
CA ARG A 356 14.26 -19.46 -9.93
C ARG A 356 12.91 -19.37 -10.65
N LEU A 357 12.71 -20.17 -11.70
CA LEU A 357 11.46 -20.24 -12.44
C LEU A 357 10.49 -21.20 -11.75
N ALA A 358 9.25 -20.74 -11.54
CA ALA A 358 8.15 -21.61 -11.15
C ALA A 358 7.93 -22.67 -12.22
N GLY A 359 7.69 -23.90 -11.78
CA GLY A 359 7.45 -25.04 -12.65
C GLY A 359 5.97 -25.30 -12.87
N GLU A 360 5.12 -24.30 -13.02
CA GLU A 360 3.68 -24.51 -13.23
C GLU A 360 3.45 -25.21 -14.58
N VAL A 361 3.00 -26.46 -14.52
CA VAL A 361 2.63 -27.29 -15.68
C VAL A 361 1.51 -28.22 -15.20
N GLY A 362 0.28 -27.98 -15.67
CA GLY A 362 -0.94 -28.70 -15.25
C GLY A 362 -1.51 -28.21 -13.92
N ASP A 363 -2.35 -29.02 -13.27
CA ASP A 363 -3.04 -28.78 -11.98
C ASP A 363 -2.11 -28.75 -10.73
N ASP A 364 -0.81 -28.54 -10.89
CA ASP A 364 0.15 -28.58 -9.79
C ASP A 364 0.32 -27.18 -9.18
N ASP A 365 0.21 -27.08 -7.85
CA ASP A 365 0.01 -25.86 -7.03
C ASP A 365 1.23 -24.91 -6.96
N GLY A 366 2.04 -24.82 -8.01
CA GLY A 366 3.19 -23.89 -8.13
C GLY A 366 4.38 -24.15 -7.18
N THR A 367 4.30 -25.14 -6.28
CA THR A 367 5.28 -25.37 -5.20
C THR A 367 6.68 -25.83 -5.65
N ARG A 368 6.84 -26.30 -6.90
CA ARG A 368 8.13 -26.81 -7.41
C ARG A 368 8.73 -25.90 -8.48
N THR A 369 10.03 -25.63 -8.35
CA THR A 369 10.80 -24.94 -9.39
C THR A 369 10.94 -25.81 -10.64
N LEU A 370 11.19 -25.18 -11.78
CA LEU A 370 11.46 -25.89 -13.04
C LEU A 370 12.64 -26.87 -12.89
N HIS A 371 13.66 -26.50 -12.11
CA HIS A 371 14.76 -27.40 -11.74
C HIS A 371 14.30 -28.62 -10.95
N GLY A 372 13.46 -28.42 -9.93
CA GLY A 372 12.87 -29.50 -9.14
C GLY A 372 12.04 -30.46 -9.99
N ARG A 373 11.31 -29.95 -10.98
CA ARG A 373 10.53 -30.78 -11.91
C ARG A 373 11.40 -31.59 -12.86
N ILE A 374 12.48 -31.01 -13.37
CA ILE A 374 13.45 -31.76 -14.20
C ILE A 374 14.12 -32.86 -13.38
N LEU A 375 14.38 -32.65 -12.09
CA LEU A 375 14.94 -33.66 -11.18
C LEU A 375 13.95 -34.78 -10.83
N ALA A 376 12.68 -34.44 -10.64
CA ALA A 376 11.61 -35.40 -10.35
C ALA A 376 11.13 -36.16 -11.60
N GLY A 377 11.45 -35.65 -12.79
CA GLY A 377 11.01 -36.19 -14.06
C GLY A 377 11.86 -37.34 -14.62
N ALA A 378 11.35 -37.95 -15.69
CA ALA A 378 12.05 -39.00 -16.44
C ALA A 378 13.16 -38.47 -17.39
N LEU A 379 13.43 -37.17 -17.36
CA LEU A 379 14.49 -36.52 -18.14
C LEU A 379 15.87 -36.86 -17.55
N PRO A 380 16.82 -37.42 -18.33
CA PRO A 380 18.18 -37.59 -17.88
C PRO A 380 18.79 -36.28 -17.39
N LYS A 381 19.23 -36.27 -16.13
CA LYS A 381 19.84 -35.13 -15.44
C LYS A 381 21.00 -34.48 -16.24
N GLY A 382 21.64 -35.28 -17.09
CA GLY A 382 22.72 -34.85 -17.99
C GLY A 382 22.27 -34.02 -19.19
N LEU A 383 21.04 -34.15 -19.71
CA LEU A 383 20.65 -33.53 -21.00
C LEU A 383 20.64 -32.00 -20.96
N VAL A 384 20.18 -31.43 -19.84
CA VAL A 384 20.15 -29.98 -19.61
C VAL A 384 21.40 -29.52 -18.84
N SER A 385 22.43 -30.38 -18.76
CA SER A 385 23.64 -30.11 -17.98
C SER A 385 24.61 -29.14 -18.69
N ALA A 386 25.33 -28.31 -17.93
CA ALA A 386 26.40 -27.48 -18.49
C ALA A 386 27.55 -28.32 -19.06
N ALA A 387 27.79 -29.52 -18.51
CA ALA A 387 28.80 -30.45 -19.01
C ALA A 387 28.45 -30.96 -20.41
N THR A 388 27.19 -31.37 -20.61
CA THR A 388 26.66 -31.84 -21.90
C THR A 388 26.65 -30.71 -22.93
N ARG A 389 26.24 -29.50 -22.54
CA ARG A 389 26.32 -28.32 -23.42
C ARG A 389 27.76 -28.01 -23.87
N ARG A 390 28.73 -28.06 -22.95
CA ARG A 390 30.16 -27.87 -23.29
C ARG A 390 30.67 -28.95 -24.24
N ARG A 391 30.28 -30.21 -24.03
CA ARG A 391 30.68 -31.33 -24.91
C ARG A 391 30.00 -31.30 -26.28
N LEU A 392 28.84 -30.67 -26.38
CA LEU A 392 28.00 -30.59 -27.58
C LEU A 392 27.90 -29.17 -28.16
N HIS A 393 28.83 -28.28 -27.81
CA HIS A 393 28.87 -26.95 -28.43
C HIS A 393 29.26 -27.07 -29.91
N ARG A 394 28.87 -26.10 -30.73
CA ARG A 394 28.98 -26.17 -32.21
C ARG A 394 30.39 -26.47 -32.73
N ARG A 395 31.43 -26.05 -32.01
CA ARG A 395 32.84 -26.26 -32.40
C ARG A 395 33.45 -27.55 -31.81
N SER A 396 32.72 -28.29 -30.98
CA SER A 396 33.19 -29.55 -30.42
C SER A 396 33.42 -30.59 -31.51
N PRO A 397 34.43 -31.47 -31.37
CA PRO A 397 34.66 -32.56 -32.31
C PRO A 397 33.45 -33.50 -32.39
N LEU A 398 32.75 -33.74 -31.28
CA LEU A 398 31.53 -34.55 -31.25
C LEU A 398 30.39 -33.94 -32.07
N ALA A 399 30.16 -32.63 -31.95
CA ALA A 399 29.14 -31.95 -32.76
C ALA A 399 29.49 -31.95 -34.25
N ARG A 400 30.78 -31.80 -34.60
CA ARG A 400 31.27 -31.87 -35.99
C ARG A 400 31.15 -33.27 -36.60
N ALA A 401 31.32 -34.31 -35.79
CA ALA A 401 31.18 -35.70 -36.23
C ALA A 401 29.71 -36.13 -36.33
N SER A 402 28.83 -35.65 -35.43
CA SER A 402 27.44 -36.08 -35.36
C SER A 402 26.49 -35.32 -36.28
N LEU A 403 26.83 -34.09 -36.69
CA LEU A 403 26.01 -33.26 -37.57
C LEU A 403 26.73 -33.12 -38.90
N GLY A 404 26.33 -33.93 -39.89
CA GLY A 404 26.60 -33.63 -41.29
C GLY A 404 26.05 -32.24 -41.66
N LYS A 405 26.49 -31.66 -42.79
CA LYS A 405 26.29 -30.28 -43.30
C LYS A 405 24.86 -29.65 -43.26
N ARG A 406 23.86 -30.19 -42.56
CA ARG A 406 22.53 -29.60 -42.34
C ARG A 406 22.49 -28.73 -41.06
N GLY A 407 22.60 -27.42 -41.29
CA GLY A 407 21.60 -26.41 -40.91
C GLY A 407 21.13 -26.25 -39.45
N GLU A 408 21.50 -25.10 -38.89
CA GLU A 408 20.70 -24.22 -37.99
C GLU A 408 20.44 -24.56 -36.52
N ALA A 409 20.37 -25.82 -36.08
CA ALA A 409 20.07 -26.12 -34.67
C ALA A 409 21.32 -26.31 -33.78
N SER A 410 21.27 -25.84 -32.52
CA SER A 410 22.28 -26.19 -31.51
C SER A 410 22.30 -27.71 -31.31
N PRO A 411 23.46 -28.41 -31.38
CA PRO A 411 23.54 -29.88 -31.33
C PRO A 411 22.90 -30.45 -30.07
N SER A 412 23.13 -29.73 -28.97
CA SER A 412 22.63 -30.05 -27.65
C SER A 412 21.10 -29.86 -27.56
N GLY A 413 20.54 -28.85 -28.24
CA GLY A 413 19.08 -28.64 -28.33
C GLY A 413 18.39 -29.66 -29.24
N ALA A 414 19.04 -30.06 -30.34
CA ALA A 414 18.56 -31.13 -31.23
C ALA A 414 18.51 -32.49 -30.51
N LEU A 415 19.54 -32.80 -29.70
CA LEU A 415 19.55 -34.00 -28.87
C LEU A 415 18.48 -33.97 -27.77
N THR A 416 18.24 -32.82 -27.15
CA THR A 416 17.15 -32.67 -26.16
C THR A 416 15.78 -32.85 -26.82
N GLY A 417 15.58 -32.29 -28.01
CA GLY A 417 14.36 -32.47 -28.80
C GLY A 417 14.17 -33.92 -29.29
N ALA A 418 15.23 -34.57 -29.76
CA ALA A 418 15.21 -35.97 -30.20
C ALA A 418 15.00 -36.94 -29.04
N PHE A 419 15.52 -36.62 -27.85
CA PHE A 419 15.29 -37.44 -26.65
C PHE A 419 13.82 -37.49 -26.28
N LEU A 420 13.13 -36.36 -26.40
CA LEU A 420 11.74 -36.23 -25.99
C LEU A 420 10.75 -36.73 -27.04
N SER A 421 11.06 -36.59 -28.33
CA SER A 421 10.27 -37.21 -29.41
C SER A 421 10.36 -38.73 -29.44
N ARG A 422 11.39 -39.31 -28.82
CA ARG A 422 11.62 -40.77 -28.74
C ARG A 422 11.84 -41.25 -27.29
N SER A 423 11.20 -40.61 -26.32
CA SER A 423 11.42 -40.86 -24.88
C SER A 423 11.28 -42.35 -24.51
N ARG A 424 10.24 -43.02 -25.03
CA ARG A 424 10.00 -44.46 -24.79
C ARG A 424 11.09 -45.38 -25.37
N GLN A 425 11.69 -45.01 -26.51
CA GLN A 425 12.78 -45.79 -27.12
C GLN A 425 14.11 -45.54 -26.42
N LEU A 426 14.32 -44.36 -25.85
CA LEU A 426 15.58 -43.98 -25.20
C LEU A 426 15.64 -44.38 -23.72
N LEU A 427 14.49 -44.46 -23.04
CA LEU A 427 14.37 -45.10 -21.72
C LEU A 427 14.75 -46.59 -21.76
N ARG A 428 14.65 -47.24 -22.92
CA ARG A 428 15.10 -48.61 -23.15
C ARG A 428 16.63 -48.76 -23.03
N PHE A 429 17.38 -47.67 -23.16
CA PHE A 429 18.83 -47.61 -22.96
C PHE A 429 19.22 -47.04 -21.57
N ALA A 430 18.25 -46.60 -20.77
CA ALA A 430 18.50 -46.23 -19.39
C ALA A 430 18.75 -47.53 -18.60
N LYS A 431 20.00 -47.80 -18.23
CA LYS A 431 20.30 -48.90 -17.30
C LYS A 431 19.63 -48.56 -15.96
N PRO A 432 18.70 -49.39 -15.45
CA PRO A 432 18.19 -49.20 -14.09
C PRO A 432 19.38 -49.32 -13.15
N THR A 433 19.70 -48.24 -12.43
CA THR A 433 20.73 -48.27 -11.41
C THR A 433 20.08 -48.88 -10.18
N ILE A 434 20.25 -50.19 -10.01
CA ILE A 434 19.78 -50.89 -8.82
C ILE A 434 20.64 -50.42 -7.64
N PRO A 435 20.07 -49.87 -6.56
CA PRO A 435 20.84 -49.45 -5.39
C PRO A 435 21.64 -50.63 -4.82
N THR A 436 22.87 -50.40 -4.42
CA THR A 436 23.70 -51.40 -3.75
C THR A 436 22.99 -51.87 -2.48
N GLY A 437 22.70 -53.18 -2.37
CA GLY A 437 22.00 -53.78 -1.21
C GLY A 437 20.60 -54.33 -1.48
N THR A 438 20.08 -54.27 -2.71
CA THR A 438 18.81 -54.95 -3.05
C THR A 438 19.03 -56.47 -3.13
N VAL A 439 18.37 -57.22 -2.25
CA VAL A 439 18.28 -58.68 -2.35
C VAL A 439 16.99 -59.02 -3.10
N PHE A 440 17.11 -59.70 -4.25
CA PHE A 440 15.96 -60.20 -5.00
C PHE A 440 15.43 -61.47 -4.31
N ALA A 441 14.12 -61.54 -4.10
CA ALA A 441 13.49 -62.76 -3.57
C ALA A 441 13.44 -63.86 -4.66
N ASP A 442 13.91 -65.05 -4.28
CA ASP A 442 13.94 -66.35 -4.97
C ASP A 442 14.10 -66.42 -6.50
N SER A 443 15.16 -67.14 -6.88
CA SER A 443 15.64 -67.41 -8.24
C SER A 443 14.65 -68.19 -9.14
N ALA A 444 13.56 -68.72 -8.58
CA ALA A 444 12.51 -69.38 -9.35
C ALA A 444 11.74 -68.42 -10.29
N SER A 445 11.71 -67.12 -9.96
CA SER A 445 11.05 -66.08 -10.77
C SER A 445 11.95 -65.46 -11.86
N LEU A 446 13.25 -65.77 -11.86
CA LEU A 446 14.20 -65.26 -12.87
C LEU A 446 14.21 -66.11 -14.15
N SER A 447 13.85 -67.40 -14.07
CA SER A 447 13.76 -68.29 -15.24
C SER A 447 12.58 -67.92 -16.15
N SER A 448 11.48 -67.45 -15.59
CA SER A 448 10.33 -66.92 -16.32
C SER A 448 10.63 -65.58 -17.00
N ILE A 449 11.45 -64.72 -16.37
CA ILE A 449 11.94 -63.46 -16.98
C ILE A 449 12.95 -63.75 -18.11
N ALA A 450 13.85 -64.74 -17.94
CA ALA A 450 14.77 -65.16 -18.98
C ALA A 450 14.05 -65.82 -20.18
N ASN A 451 12.96 -66.55 -19.94
CA ASN A 451 12.13 -67.13 -20.98
C ASN A 451 11.25 -66.08 -21.69
N LEU A 452 10.76 -65.05 -20.98
CA LEU A 452 10.11 -63.87 -21.58
C LEU A 452 11.06 -63.03 -22.45
N ALA A 453 12.32 -62.88 -22.02
CA ALA A 453 13.35 -62.21 -22.82
C ALA A 453 13.70 -62.99 -24.10
N LYS A 454 13.63 -64.33 -24.07
CA LYS A 454 13.82 -65.19 -25.25
C LYS A 454 12.62 -65.17 -26.21
N GLN A 455 11.39 -64.99 -25.71
CA GLN A 455 10.18 -64.86 -26.54
C GLN A 455 10.03 -63.48 -27.19
N GLY A 456 10.74 -62.45 -26.71
CA GLY A 456 10.72 -61.09 -27.26
C GLY A 456 11.48 -60.89 -28.58
N THR A 457 12.01 -61.96 -29.20
CA THR A 457 12.77 -61.89 -30.45
C THR A 457 11.90 -62.01 -31.71
N ASN A 458 10.60 -62.30 -31.58
CA ASN A 458 9.66 -62.36 -32.71
C ASN A 458 8.67 -61.19 -32.70
N ALA A 459 8.71 -60.37 -33.75
CA ALA A 459 8.05 -59.06 -33.83
C ALA A 459 6.50 -59.07 -33.93
N LYS A 460 5.83 -60.23 -33.87
CA LYS A 460 4.37 -60.34 -34.06
C LYS A 460 3.54 -60.74 -32.82
N THR A 461 4.15 -60.98 -31.67
CA THR A 461 3.43 -61.40 -30.45
C THR A 461 3.50 -60.41 -29.28
N SER A 462 3.91 -59.15 -29.52
CA SER A 462 4.21 -58.19 -28.43
C SER A 462 3.00 -57.63 -27.66
N ASN A 463 1.77 -57.77 -28.17
CA ASN A 463 0.61 -57.14 -27.52
C ASN A 463 -0.08 -58.01 -26.45
N GLN A 464 0.03 -59.34 -26.51
CA GLN A 464 -0.63 -60.22 -25.51
C GLN A 464 0.26 -60.55 -24.30
N THR A 465 1.58 -60.61 -24.46
CA THR A 465 2.52 -60.93 -23.36
C THR A 465 2.75 -59.76 -22.39
N VAL A 466 2.57 -58.51 -22.82
CA VAL A 466 2.70 -57.32 -21.96
C VAL A 466 1.50 -57.14 -21.02
N ALA A 467 0.31 -57.65 -21.38
CA ALA A 467 -0.85 -57.64 -20.49
C ALA A 467 -0.66 -58.56 -19.28
N GLN A 468 0.09 -59.66 -19.42
CA GLN A 468 0.38 -60.61 -18.34
C GLN A 468 1.55 -60.18 -17.42
N ALA A 469 2.41 -59.26 -17.88
CA ALA A 469 3.51 -58.73 -17.05
C ALA A 469 3.07 -57.68 -16.00
N LYS A 470 1.80 -57.24 -16.02
CA LYS A 470 1.25 -56.24 -15.09
C LYS A 470 1.09 -56.73 -13.64
N SER A 471 1.22 -58.04 -13.36
CA SER A 471 0.88 -58.62 -12.04
C SER A 471 2.08 -59.08 -11.18
N ILE A 472 3.33 -58.85 -11.59
CA ILE A 472 4.49 -59.28 -10.77
C ILE A 472 4.98 -58.13 -9.90
N SER A 473 4.29 -57.91 -8.78
CA SER A 473 4.70 -57.02 -7.68
C SER A 473 5.38 -57.85 -6.58
N LEU A 474 6.68 -58.10 -6.71
CA LEU A 474 7.50 -58.77 -5.69
C LEU A 474 8.80 -58.01 -5.43
N VAL A 475 8.71 -56.81 -4.87
CA VAL A 475 9.83 -56.17 -4.17
C VAL A 475 9.29 -55.51 -2.91
N GLN A 476 9.46 -56.18 -1.77
CA GLN A 476 9.29 -55.59 -0.43
C GLN A 476 10.67 -55.28 0.12
N PRO A 477 10.97 -54.06 0.59
CA PRO A 477 12.23 -53.77 1.25
C PRO A 477 12.25 -54.41 2.64
N VAL A 478 12.95 -55.53 2.80
CA VAL A 478 13.30 -56.06 4.12
C VAL A 478 14.49 -55.28 4.63
N GLY A 479 14.21 -54.24 5.42
CA GLY A 479 15.26 -53.36 5.97
C GLY A 479 14.79 -52.48 7.12
N ALA A 480 13.84 -52.96 7.94
CA ALA A 480 13.39 -52.24 9.15
C ALA A 480 13.44 -53.11 10.43
N LYS A 481 14.01 -54.32 10.38
CA LYS A 481 14.04 -55.25 11.53
C LYS A 481 15.32 -55.26 12.36
N VAL A 482 16.37 -54.51 11.99
CA VAL A 482 17.65 -54.49 12.75
C VAL A 482 17.83 -53.24 13.62
N LEU A 483 16.97 -52.22 13.49
CA LEU A 483 17.01 -51.01 14.33
C LEU A 483 15.83 -50.89 15.30
N ALA A 484 14.98 -51.92 15.40
CA ALA A 484 13.81 -51.96 16.29
C ALA A 484 14.11 -52.48 17.71
N GLY A 485 15.39 -52.64 18.10
CA GLY A 485 15.79 -53.09 19.43
C GLY A 485 15.98 -51.97 20.47
N LYS A 486 15.93 -50.67 20.09
CA LYS A 486 16.27 -49.57 21.01
C LYS A 486 15.37 -48.33 21.00
N LEU A 487 14.28 -48.30 20.23
CA LEU A 487 13.31 -47.18 20.25
C LEU A 487 11.90 -47.74 20.37
N GLY A 488 11.61 -48.29 21.55
CA GLY A 488 10.27 -48.70 21.95
C GLY A 488 9.52 -47.53 22.57
N ALA A 489 8.90 -46.68 21.74
CA ALA A 489 7.77 -45.84 22.09
C ALA A 489 7.22 -45.20 20.83
N LEU A 490 5.89 -45.15 20.69
CA LEU A 490 5.10 -44.60 19.56
C LEU A 490 4.81 -45.59 18.42
N GLY A 491 4.15 -46.69 18.77
CA GLY A 491 3.41 -47.49 17.81
C GLY A 491 2.03 -46.88 17.55
N THR A 492 1.87 -46.12 16.47
CA THR A 492 0.59 -46.07 15.73
C THR A 492 0.74 -46.89 14.45
N ARG A 493 -0.06 -47.94 14.39
CA ARG A 493 -0.06 -48.97 13.35
C ARG A 493 -0.76 -48.43 12.10
N ALA A 494 -0.03 -47.80 11.18
CA ALA A 494 -0.56 -47.49 9.85
C ALA A 494 -0.43 -48.72 8.93
N LYS A 495 -1.57 -49.35 8.57
CA LYS A 495 -1.65 -50.31 7.46
C LYS A 495 -1.29 -49.57 6.17
N GLY A 496 -0.05 -49.72 5.70
CA GLY A 496 0.38 -49.18 4.42
C GLY A 496 -0.24 -49.97 3.26
N ALA A 497 -1.22 -49.37 2.59
CA ALA A 497 -1.51 -49.71 1.20
C ALA A 497 -0.23 -49.53 0.37
N PRO A 498 0.04 -50.37 -0.65
CA PRO A 498 1.16 -50.13 -1.54
C PRO A 498 0.95 -48.76 -2.19
N ALA A 499 1.88 -47.82 -1.93
CA ALA A 499 1.87 -46.53 -2.60
C ALA A 499 1.86 -46.79 -4.12
N PRO A 500 0.92 -46.20 -4.88
CA PRO A 500 0.94 -46.33 -6.32
C PRO A 500 2.30 -45.84 -6.81
N ALA A 501 3.02 -46.69 -7.55
CA ALA A 501 4.21 -46.25 -8.26
C ALA A 501 3.82 -44.99 -9.05
N PRO A 502 4.54 -43.86 -8.91
CA PRO A 502 4.20 -42.68 -9.67
C PRO A 502 4.31 -43.08 -11.14
N THR A 503 3.17 -43.11 -11.83
CA THR A 503 3.16 -43.08 -13.28
C THR A 503 4.02 -41.87 -13.64
N PRO A 504 5.12 -42.03 -14.38
CA PRO A 504 5.89 -40.88 -14.79
C PRO A 504 4.94 -40.08 -15.70
N ALA A 505 4.35 -39.01 -15.15
CA ALA A 505 3.60 -38.05 -15.93
C ALA A 505 4.49 -37.74 -17.14
N GLU A 506 3.99 -38.01 -18.34
CA GLU A 506 4.72 -37.70 -19.57
C GLU A 506 5.00 -36.20 -19.54
N LEU A 507 6.19 -35.83 -19.05
CA LEU A 507 6.63 -34.46 -18.98
C LEU A 507 6.86 -34.02 -20.42
N GLU A 508 5.83 -33.46 -21.03
CA GLU A 508 5.92 -32.93 -22.37
C GLU A 508 6.99 -31.85 -22.39
N LEU A 509 8.01 -32.02 -23.26
CA LEU A 509 9.04 -31.02 -23.54
C LEU A 509 8.41 -29.64 -23.74
N ARG A 510 7.29 -29.61 -24.46
CA ARG A 510 6.54 -28.42 -24.80
C ARG A 510 6.02 -27.72 -23.55
N ALA A 511 5.51 -28.48 -22.57
CA ALA A 511 5.02 -27.92 -21.32
C ALA A 511 6.15 -27.32 -20.46
N LEU A 512 7.30 -28.00 -20.35
CA LEU A 512 8.48 -27.46 -19.66
C LEU A 512 9.08 -26.23 -20.37
N ALA A 513 9.12 -26.25 -21.71
CA ALA A 513 9.58 -25.11 -22.50
C ALA A 513 8.60 -23.94 -22.41
N ASN A 514 7.29 -24.20 -22.36
CA ASN A 514 6.26 -23.18 -22.15
C ASN A 514 6.34 -22.58 -20.75
N ALA A 515 6.54 -23.39 -19.70
CA ALA A 515 6.79 -22.89 -18.35
C ALA A 515 8.07 -22.03 -18.30
N ALA A 516 9.14 -22.44 -18.99
CA ALA A 516 10.34 -21.63 -19.11
C ALA A 516 10.11 -20.31 -19.88
N ARG A 517 9.28 -20.32 -20.94
CA ARG A 517 8.93 -19.11 -21.72
C ARG A 517 8.03 -18.16 -20.94
N ALA A 518 7.07 -18.70 -20.19
CA ALA A 518 6.16 -17.94 -19.32
C ALA A 518 6.94 -17.34 -18.13
N GLY A 519 7.81 -18.12 -17.50
CA GLY A 519 8.66 -17.65 -16.40
C GLY A 519 9.76 -16.68 -16.83
N LEU A 520 10.04 -16.54 -18.14
CA LEU A 520 10.96 -15.53 -18.70
C LEU A 520 10.23 -14.33 -19.29
N ASP A 521 8.94 -14.17 -19.00
CA ASP A 521 8.17 -13.02 -19.45
C ASP A 521 8.64 -11.72 -18.76
N PRO A 522 9.21 -10.74 -19.49
CA PRO A 522 9.77 -9.54 -18.89
C PRO A 522 8.69 -8.68 -18.22
N ASP A 523 7.47 -8.67 -18.77
CA ASP A 523 6.37 -7.84 -18.26
C ASP A 523 5.89 -8.33 -16.89
N ALA A 524 5.68 -9.64 -16.75
CA ALA A 524 5.31 -10.26 -15.48
C ALA A 524 6.42 -10.14 -14.40
N ILE A 525 7.68 -10.43 -14.75
CA ILE A 525 8.80 -10.44 -13.78
C ILE A 525 9.13 -9.03 -13.31
N LEU A 526 9.27 -8.07 -14.24
CA LEU A 526 9.64 -6.71 -13.87
C LEU A 526 8.50 -6.01 -13.15
N GLY A 527 7.25 -6.27 -13.52
CA GLY A 527 6.08 -5.79 -12.78
C GLY A 527 6.07 -6.30 -11.33
N ALA A 528 6.23 -7.61 -11.12
CA ALA A 528 6.27 -8.19 -9.79
C ALA A 528 7.45 -7.65 -8.95
N ARG A 529 8.64 -7.50 -9.54
CA ARG A 529 9.83 -6.94 -8.86
C ARG A 529 9.65 -5.47 -8.51
N LEU A 530 9.03 -4.68 -9.38
CA LEU A 530 8.70 -3.28 -9.07
C LEU A 530 7.72 -3.20 -7.90
N GLN A 531 6.71 -4.07 -7.85
CA GLN A 531 5.75 -4.10 -6.74
C GLN A 531 6.39 -4.47 -5.39
N THR A 532 7.46 -5.25 -5.37
CA THR A 532 8.19 -5.53 -4.11
C THR A 532 9.11 -4.39 -3.69
N LEU A 533 9.59 -3.58 -4.65
CA LEU A 533 10.52 -2.48 -4.39
C LEU A 533 9.81 -1.16 -4.10
N VAL A 534 8.63 -0.95 -4.68
CA VAL A 534 7.85 0.29 -4.55
C VAL A 534 6.66 0.03 -3.64
N ARG A 535 6.68 0.64 -2.44
CA ARG A 535 5.52 0.65 -1.54
C ARG A 535 4.41 1.53 -2.14
N ALA A 536 3.16 1.18 -1.88
CA ALA A 536 2.03 1.98 -2.31
C ALA A 536 2.09 3.37 -1.64
N PRO A 537 1.67 4.45 -2.33
CA PRO A 537 1.49 5.75 -1.72
C PRO A 537 0.53 5.68 -0.51
N THR A 538 0.75 6.55 0.47
CA THR A 538 -0.18 6.73 1.60
C THR A 538 -1.59 7.07 1.08
N GLY A 539 -2.63 6.49 1.69
CA GLY A 539 -4.02 6.67 1.27
C GLY A 539 -4.52 5.79 0.11
N TRP A 540 -3.63 5.10 -0.62
CA TRP A 540 -4.05 4.12 -1.63
C TRP A 540 -4.22 2.73 -1.02
N ALA A 541 -5.41 2.13 -1.17
CA ALA A 541 -5.59 0.73 -0.82
C ALA A 541 -4.68 -0.16 -1.68
N ARG A 542 -4.04 -1.16 -1.08
CA ARG A 542 -3.12 -2.09 -1.79
C ARG A 542 -3.76 -2.70 -3.05
N ALA A 543 -5.08 -2.92 -3.02
CA ALA A 543 -5.86 -3.42 -4.16
C ALA A 543 -5.94 -2.42 -5.33
N GLN A 544 -6.09 -1.11 -5.06
CA GLN A 544 -6.13 -0.06 -6.08
C GLN A 544 -4.77 0.10 -6.75
N TRP A 545 -3.69 0.05 -5.96
CA TRP A 545 -2.31 0.05 -6.47
C TRP A 545 -2.05 -1.17 -7.38
N GLN A 546 -2.55 -2.35 -6.99
CA GLN A 546 -2.46 -3.56 -7.79
C GLN A 546 -3.30 -3.51 -9.07
N GLN A 547 -4.48 -2.89 -9.05
CA GLN A 547 -5.31 -2.71 -10.25
C GLN A 547 -4.69 -1.71 -11.24
N ALA A 548 -4.18 -0.57 -10.77
CA ALA A 548 -3.50 0.40 -11.63
C ALA A 548 -2.25 -0.20 -12.29
N THR A 549 -1.50 -1.03 -11.56
CA THR A 549 -0.32 -1.72 -12.09
C THR A 549 -0.65 -2.90 -13.00
N LYS A 550 -1.86 -3.49 -12.93
CA LYS A 550 -2.32 -4.47 -13.93
C LYS A 550 -2.52 -3.84 -15.32
N ALA A 551 -2.99 -2.59 -15.38
CA ALA A 551 -3.21 -1.89 -16.64
C ALA A 551 -1.90 -1.43 -17.30
N SER A 552 -0.89 -1.05 -16.49
CA SER A 552 0.45 -0.70 -16.97
C SER A 552 1.50 -1.22 -15.97
N PRO A 553 2.16 -2.37 -16.24
CA PRO A 553 3.05 -3.01 -15.27
C PRO A 553 4.32 -2.21 -14.98
N VAL A 554 4.67 -1.24 -15.84
CA VAL A 554 5.75 -0.28 -15.59
C VAL A 554 5.27 1.11 -16.02
N PRO A 555 4.91 2.01 -15.09
CA PRO A 555 4.38 3.34 -15.42
C PRO A 555 5.40 4.23 -16.12
N ALA A 556 4.89 5.23 -16.87
CA ALA A 556 5.51 6.35 -17.60
C ALA A 556 6.53 7.23 -16.85
N ARG A 557 6.15 7.56 -15.63
CA ARG A 557 6.83 8.43 -14.69
C ARG A 557 5.97 8.40 -13.45
N LEU A 558 6.57 8.59 -12.30
CA LEU A 558 5.82 8.92 -11.09
C LEU A 558 6.05 10.40 -10.77
N GLN A 559 4.96 11.07 -10.45
CA GLN A 559 4.93 12.44 -9.99
C GLN A 559 4.42 12.41 -8.54
N ALA A 560 4.99 13.24 -7.67
CA ALA A 560 4.32 13.51 -6.40
C ALA A 560 3.14 14.43 -6.68
N CYS A 561 1.99 14.06 -6.13
CA CYS A 561 0.95 15.01 -5.79
C CYS A 561 1.15 15.29 -4.30
N PRO A 562 1.77 16.42 -3.93
CA PRO A 562 2.01 16.69 -2.52
C PRO A 562 0.68 16.76 -1.77
N SER A 563 0.59 16.04 -0.66
CA SER A 563 -0.52 16.16 0.29
C SER A 563 -0.04 16.97 1.48
N PHE A 564 -0.82 17.98 1.86
CA PHE A 564 -0.49 18.81 3.01
C PHE A 564 -1.44 18.44 4.16
N ASP A 565 -0.88 18.16 5.34
CA ASP A 565 -1.66 17.80 6.53
C ASP A 565 -2.32 19.03 7.18
N ALA A 566 -1.83 20.23 6.85
CA ALA A 566 -2.38 21.48 7.37
C ALA A 566 -3.81 21.70 6.83
N PRO A 567 -4.79 22.02 7.69
CA PRO A 567 -6.11 22.42 7.25
C PRO A 567 -6.00 23.83 6.64
N LEU A 568 -5.65 23.90 5.36
CA LEU A 568 -5.74 25.12 4.54
C LEU A 568 -7.11 25.79 4.69
N ILE A 569 -8.15 24.98 4.95
CA ILE A 569 -9.50 25.42 5.29
C ILE A 569 -9.53 26.29 6.55
N ASP A 570 -8.86 25.94 7.64
CA ASP A 570 -8.91 26.73 8.87
C ASP A 570 -8.20 28.08 8.70
N ALA A 571 -7.09 28.09 7.96
CA ALA A 571 -6.38 29.31 7.61
C ALA A 571 -7.17 30.21 6.65
N LEU A 572 -8.02 29.61 5.80
CA LEU A 572 -8.96 30.33 4.94
C LEU A 572 -10.14 30.89 5.75
N ILE A 573 -10.72 30.10 6.66
CA ILE A 573 -11.82 30.54 7.54
C ILE A 573 -11.37 31.70 8.43
N ALA A 574 -10.14 31.67 8.95
CA ALA A 574 -9.59 32.79 9.73
C ALA A 574 -9.45 34.10 8.95
N ARG A 575 -9.57 34.05 7.61
CA ARG A 575 -9.52 35.19 6.70
C ARG A 575 -10.84 35.43 5.96
N ASP A 576 -11.92 34.78 6.39
CA ASP A 576 -13.26 35.06 5.90
C ASP A 576 -13.60 36.55 6.20
N PRO A 577 -14.03 37.33 5.19
CA PRO A 577 -14.36 38.76 5.33
C PRO A 577 -15.40 39.10 6.39
#